data_AF-A0A6N3C6S4-F1
#
_entry.id   AF-A0A6N3C6S4-F1
#
_cell.length_a   1.000
_cell.length_b   1.000
_cell.length_c   1.000
_cell.angle_alpha   90.00
_cell.angle_beta   90.00
_cell.angle_gamma   90.00
#
_symmetry.space_group_name_H-M   'P 1'
#
loop_
_entity.id
_entity.type
_entity.pdbx_description
1 polymer ?
#
loop_
_entity_poly.entity_id
_entity_poly.type
_entity_poly.pdbx_seq_one_letter_code
_entity_poly.pdbx_strand_id
1 'polypeptide(L)'
;MLKIEKIKEKIKNFDTDVTADEILSCWLYRITTNPSVKKHNCSGLVCSECLRLSLLNLLEEYKETVKLSKFEYEYLKFAKENEYNFIARDEDGGLFLYNIEPWKGEITWKYRDSGIRIFTKMFNFVRWQDEEPYSIDEILSNCEVMEDE
;
A
#
# COMPACT_ATOMS: atom_id res chain seq x y z
N MET A 1 -2.25 14.41 -9.16
CA MET A 1 -2.51 12.99 -8.83
C MET A 1 -3.77 12.87 -7.99
N LEU A 2 -4.74 12.06 -8.41
CA LEU A 2 -5.84 11.64 -7.55
C LEU A 2 -5.26 10.68 -6.50
N LYS A 3 -5.42 10.98 -5.21
CA LYS A 3 -5.10 10.01 -4.14
C LYS A 3 -6.01 8.80 -4.35
N ILE A 4 -5.45 7.58 -4.29
CA ILE A 4 -6.18 6.37 -4.57
C ILE A 4 -7.45 6.23 -3.72
N GLU A 5 -7.42 6.73 -2.48
CA GLU A 5 -8.58 6.85 -1.59
C GLU A 5 -9.77 7.59 -2.22
N LYS A 6 -9.51 8.70 -2.93
CA LYS A 6 -10.55 9.46 -3.63
C LYS A 6 -11.14 8.69 -4.81
N ILE A 7 -10.38 7.78 -5.41
CA ILE A 7 -10.86 6.92 -6.49
C ILE A 7 -11.71 5.79 -5.91
N LYS A 8 -11.24 5.16 -4.83
CA LYS A 8 -11.96 4.10 -4.09
C LYS A 8 -13.32 4.57 -3.60
N GLU A 9 -13.39 5.74 -2.96
CA GLU A 9 -14.64 6.32 -2.46
C GLU A 9 -15.63 6.62 -3.59
N LYS A 10 -15.14 7.12 -4.74
CA LYS A 10 -15.97 7.38 -5.92
C LYS A 10 -16.52 6.11 -6.56
N ILE A 11 -15.73 5.05 -6.66
CA ILE A 11 -16.17 3.76 -7.22
C ILE A 11 -17.18 3.09 -6.29
N LYS A 12 -16.97 3.16 -4.97
CA LYS A 12 -17.87 2.58 -3.97
C LYS A 12 -19.27 3.19 -4.03
N ASN A 13 -19.36 4.51 -4.19
CA ASN A 13 -20.62 5.26 -4.19
C ASN A 13 -21.25 5.42 -5.58
N PHE A 14 -20.74 4.70 -6.59
CA PHE A 14 -21.21 4.86 -7.97
C PHE A 14 -22.53 4.11 -8.20
N ASP A 15 -23.49 4.77 -8.87
CA ASP A 15 -24.79 4.20 -9.25
C ASP A 15 -24.65 3.28 -10.47
N THR A 16 -25.23 2.08 -10.42
CA THR A 16 -25.07 1.04 -11.45
C THR A 16 -26.31 0.90 -12.33
N ASP A 17 -27.24 1.86 -12.31
CA ASP A 17 -28.37 1.91 -13.25
C ASP A 17 -27.89 1.99 -14.72
N VAL A 18 -28.70 1.54 -15.67
CA VAL A 18 -28.35 1.33 -17.10
C VAL A 18 -27.84 2.62 -17.77
N THR A 19 -28.29 3.79 -17.32
CA THR A 19 -27.79 5.10 -17.80
C THR A 19 -26.48 5.54 -17.12
N ALA A 20 -26.20 5.03 -15.93
CA ALA A 20 -24.96 5.24 -15.20
C ALA A 20 -23.85 4.26 -15.66
N ASP A 21 -24.19 3.13 -16.29
CA ASP A 21 -23.26 2.15 -16.86
C ASP A 21 -22.35 2.76 -17.95
N GLU A 22 -22.92 3.54 -18.88
CA GLU A 22 -22.15 4.30 -19.87
C GLU A 22 -21.25 5.36 -19.21
N ILE A 23 -21.71 5.97 -18.11
CA ILE A 23 -20.97 7.01 -17.37
C ILE A 23 -19.79 6.41 -16.61
N LEU A 24 -19.95 5.25 -15.95
CA LEU A 24 -18.86 4.56 -15.25
C LEU A 24 -17.80 4.11 -16.23
N SER A 25 -18.21 3.40 -17.28
CA SER A 25 -17.32 2.86 -18.30
C SER A 25 -16.53 3.97 -18.98
N CYS A 26 -17.19 5.09 -19.34
CA CYS A 26 -16.49 6.23 -19.93
C CYS A 26 -15.67 7.04 -18.91
N TRP A 27 -16.08 7.16 -17.64
CA TRP A 27 -15.29 7.83 -16.59
C TRP A 27 -14.02 7.03 -16.27
N LEU A 28 -14.15 5.71 -16.10
CA LEU A 28 -13.05 4.78 -15.90
C LEU A 28 -12.08 4.80 -17.08
N TYR A 29 -12.58 4.76 -18.31
CA TYR A 29 -11.75 4.89 -19.51
C TYR A 29 -10.96 6.21 -19.52
N ARG A 30 -11.58 7.32 -19.10
CA ARG A 30 -10.91 8.64 -19.05
C ARG A 30 -9.84 8.75 -17.98
N ILE A 31 -9.94 8.03 -16.87
CA ILE A 31 -8.90 8.04 -15.83
C ILE A 31 -7.77 7.05 -16.12
N THR A 32 -8.02 6.00 -16.92
CA THR A 32 -7.01 5.00 -17.31
C THR A 32 -6.30 5.32 -18.63
N THR A 33 -6.87 6.17 -19.49
CA THR A 33 -6.26 6.60 -20.76
C THR A 33 -5.90 8.08 -20.76
N ASN A 34 -4.85 8.46 -21.51
CA ASN A 34 -4.34 9.82 -21.59
C ASN A 34 -5.46 10.78 -22.08
N PRO A 35 -5.75 11.90 -21.38
CA PRO A 35 -6.87 12.81 -21.70
C PRO A 35 -6.81 13.43 -23.11
N SER A 36 -5.71 13.25 -23.84
CA SER A 36 -5.51 13.68 -25.22
C SER A 36 -6.22 12.81 -26.28
N VAL A 37 -6.72 11.62 -25.93
CA VAL A 37 -7.42 10.72 -26.88
C VAL A 37 -8.93 10.99 -26.90
N LYS A 38 -9.38 11.85 -27.82
CA LYS A 38 -10.80 12.15 -28.08
C LYS A 38 -11.50 11.08 -28.95
N LYS A 39 -11.43 9.79 -28.59
CA LYS A 39 -12.25 8.75 -29.25
C LYS A 39 -13.38 8.33 -28.32
N HIS A 40 -14.60 8.77 -28.64
CA HIS A 40 -15.81 8.65 -27.81
C HIS A 40 -16.60 7.36 -28.00
N ASN A 41 -16.00 6.27 -28.49
CA ASN A 41 -16.70 5.00 -28.57
C ASN A 41 -16.36 4.15 -27.35
N CYS A 42 -17.11 4.34 -26.26
CA CYS A 42 -17.23 3.34 -25.19
C CYS A 42 -18.10 2.19 -25.72
N SER A 43 -17.65 1.50 -26.77
CA SER A 43 -18.40 0.44 -27.44
C SER A 43 -17.91 -0.92 -26.92
N GLY A 44 -18.59 -1.42 -25.90
CA GLY A 44 -18.41 -2.77 -25.39
C GLY A 44 -19.14 -2.89 -24.07
N LEU A 45 -20.24 -3.65 -24.06
CA LEU A 45 -20.94 -4.06 -22.84
C LEU A 45 -19.98 -4.87 -21.96
N VAL A 46 -19.20 -4.18 -21.14
CA VAL A 46 -18.66 -4.75 -19.91
C VAL A 46 -19.70 -4.39 -18.85
N CYS A 47 -20.26 -5.38 -18.15
CA CYS A 47 -21.19 -5.13 -17.05
C CYS A 47 -20.54 -4.13 -16.07
N SER A 48 -21.12 -2.93 -15.91
CA SER A 48 -20.65 -1.89 -14.97
C SER A 48 -20.38 -2.46 -13.59
N GLU A 49 -21.28 -3.31 -13.09
CA GLU A 49 -21.13 -3.90 -11.77
C GLU A 49 -19.94 -4.86 -11.72
N CYS A 50 -19.72 -5.68 -12.75
CA CYS A 50 -18.54 -6.53 -12.83
C CYS A 50 -17.24 -5.70 -12.89
N LEU A 51 -17.24 -4.59 -13.63
CA LEU A 51 -16.09 -3.69 -13.71
C LEU A 51 -15.84 -2.95 -12.39
N ARG A 52 -16.90 -2.47 -11.72
CA ARG A 52 -16.85 -1.84 -10.40
C ARG A 52 -16.26 -2.78 -9.37
N LEU A 53 -16.77 -4.01 -9.30
CA LEU A 53 -16.27 -5.05 -8.39
C LEU A 53 -14.80 -5.40 -8.69
N SER A 54 -14.44 -5.56 -9.97
CA SER A 54 -13.06 -5.85 -10.37
C SER A 54 -12.09 -4.73 -9.94
N LEU A 55 -12.51 -3.47 -10.09
CA LEU A 55 -11.72 -2.33 -9.66
C LEU A 55 -11.67 -2.19 -8.13
N LEU A 56 -12.76 -2.46 -7.42
CA LEU A 56 -12.74 -2.48 -5.96
C LEU A 56 -11.76 -3.53 -5.43
N ASN A 57 -11.74 -4.73 -6.02
CA ASN A 57 -10.78 -5.77 -5.67
C ASN A 57 -9.33 -5.30 -5.93
N LEU A 58 -9.04 -4.72 -7.10
CA LEU A 58 -7.72 -4.17 -7.41
C LEU A 58 -7.30 -3.04 -6.45
N LEU A 59 -8.25 -2.24 -5.98
CA LEU A 59 -8.02 -1.16 -5.02
C LEU A 59 -7.92 -1.64 -3.57
N GLU A 60 -8.43 -2.83 -3.26
CA GLU A 60 -8.19 -3.51 -1.98
C GLU A 60 -6.80 -4.14 -1.95
N GLU A 61 -6.33 -4.66 -3.07
CA GLU A 61 -4.97 -5.20 -3.21
C GLU A 61 -3.90 -4.09 -3.26
N TYR A 62 -4.27 -2.85 -3.58
CA TYR A 62 -3.31 -1.75 -3.65
C TYR A 62 -2.77 -1.39 -2.26
N LYS A 63 -1.46 -1.54 -2.10
CA LYS A 63 -0.71 -1.02 -0.95
C LYS A 63 -0.14 0.35 -1.29
N GLU A 64 -0.39 1.35 -0.44
CA GLU A 64 0.17 2.70 -0.63
C GLU A 64 1.70 2.63 -0.66
N THR A 65 2.31 3.32 -1.62
CA THR A 65 3.77 3.33 -1.79
C THR A 65 4.45 3.92 -0.56
N VAL A 66 5.41 3.18 -0.02
CA VAL A 66 6.16 3.58 1.18
C VAL A 66 7.25 4.58 0.79
N LYS A 67 7.30 5.72 1.47
CA LYS A 67 8.40 6.68 1.25
C LYS A 67 9.55 6.37 2.19
N LEU A 68 10.75 6.21 1.62
CA LEU A 68 11.98 5.99 2.37
C LEU A 68 13.00 7.07 2.03
N SER A 69 13.76 7.51 3.03
CA SER A 69 15.04 8.16 2.76
C SER A 69 16.03 7.19 2.13
N LYS A 70 17.05 7.71 1.45
CA LYS A 70 18.14 6.88 0.90
C LYS A 70 18.78 6.01 1.99
N PHE A 71 18.98 6.56 3.19
CA PHE A 71 19.54 5.81 4.32
C PHE A 71 18.65 4.66 4.76
N GLU A 72 17.34 4.89 4.94
CA GLU A 72 16.39 3.85 5.31
C GLU A 72 16.32 2.72 4.27
N TYR A 73 16.37 3.07 2.98
CA TYR A 73 16.39 2.09 1.88
C TYR A 73 17.65 1.20 1.91
N GLU A 74 18.83 1.80 2.03
CA GLU A 74 20.08 1.03 2.17
C GLU A 74 20.10 0.18 3.45
N TYR A 75 19.55 0.71 4.54
CA TYR A 75 19.46 -0.01 5.81
C TYR A 75 18.58 -1.26 5.71
N LEU A 76 17.42 -1.19 5.04
CA LEU A 76 16.56 -2.36 4.84
C LEU A 76 17.22 -3.42 3.95
N LYS A 77 17.97 -3.02 2.92
CA LYS A 77 18.75 -3.97 2.11
C LYS A 77 19.81 -4.68 2.94
N PHE A 78 20.55 -3.93 3.77
CA PHE A 78 21.51 -4.51 4.70
C PHE A 78 20.83 -5.46 5.71
N ALA A 79 19.66 -5.08 6.24
CA ALA A 79 18.89 -5.93 7.14
C ALA A 79 18.50 -7.28 6.49
N LYS A 80 18.05 -7.25 5.23
CA LYS A 80 17.74 -8.45 4.43
C LYS A 80 18.96 -9.35 4.22
N GLU A 81 20.11 -8.77 3.91
CA GLU A 81 21.37 -9.52 3.78
C GLU A 81 21.79 -10.21 5.08
N ASN A 82 21.32 -9.70 6.23
CA ASN A 82 21.55 -10.27 7.56
C ASN A 82 20.34 -11.06 8.09
N GLU A 83 19.49 -11.57 7.19
CA GLU A 83 18.36 -12.47 7.49
C GLU A 83 17.23 -11.86 8.33
N TYR A 84 17.16 -10.53 8.47
CA TYR A 84 15.99 -9.85 9.02
C TYR A 84 14.94 -9.66 7.93
N ASN A 85 13.71 -10.11 8.20
CA ASN A 85 12.62 -10.14 7.23
C ASN A 85 11.45 -9.23 7.60
N PHE A 86 11.31 -8.88 8.88
CA PHE A 86 10.18 -8.10 9.37
C PHE A 86 10.63 -6.91 10.22
N ILE A 87 9.85 -5.85 10.20
CA ILE A 87 10.01 -4.67 11.05
C ILE A 87 8.69 -4.35 11.76
N ALA A 88 8.77 -4.08 13.07
CA ALA A 88 7.60 -3.74 13.86
C ALA A 88 7.95 -2.74 14.96
N ARG A 89 6.96 -1.96 15.39
CA ARG A 89 7.12 -0.95 16.43
C ARG A 89 6.26 -1.29 17.63
N ASP A 90 6.86 -1.30 18.81
CA ASP A 90 6.21 -1.52 20.09
C ASP A 90 5.44 -0.29 20.56
N GLU A 91 4.58 -0.46 21.59
CA GLU A 91 3.77 0.63 22.16
C GLU A 91 4.64 1.79 22.70
N ASP A 92 5.82 1.47 23.25
CA ASP A 92 6.77 2.46 23.77
C ASP A 92 7.54 3.23 22.67
N GLY A 93 7.25 2.93 21.40
CA GLY A 93 7.92 3.50 20.23
C GLY A 93 9.23 2.81 19.86
N GLY A 94 9.65 1.78 20.60
CA GLY A 94 10.76 0.90 20.25
C GLY A 94 10.55 0.26 18.89
N LEU A 95 11.57 0.31 18.03
CA LEU A 95 11.52 -0.22 16.68
C LEU A 95 12.45 -1.42 16.58
N PHE A 96 11.94 -2.54 16.05
CA PHE A 96 12.62 -3.82 16.08
C PHE A 96 12.61 -4.49 14.71
N LEU A 97 13.70 -5.19 14.41
CA LEU A 97 13.83 -6.11 13.29
C LEU A 97 13.71 -7.55 13.77
N TYR A 98 13.04 -8.39 12.98
CA TYR A 98 12.85 -9.81 13.25
C TYR A 98 13.22 -10.64 12.02
N ASN A 99 13.88 -11.76 12.24
CA ASN A 99 14.17 -12.75 11.21
C ASN A 99 12.94 -13.58 10.82
N ILE A 100 12.04 -13.82 11.78
CA ILE A 100 10.80 -14.57 11.59
C ILE A 100 9.64 -13.65 12.01
N GLU A 101 8.48 -13.86 11.40
CA GLU A 101 7.29 -13.06 11.66
C GLU A 101 6.95 -13.03 13.16
N PRO A 102 6.97 -11.85 13.80
CA PRO A 102 6.58 -11.73 15.20
C PRO A 102 5.05 -11.72 15.34
N TRP A 103 4.55 -12.13 16.50
CA TRP A 103 3.14 -11.92 16.84
C TRP A 103 2.97 -10.69 17.74
N LYS A 104 1.83 -10.02 17.58
CA LYS A 104 1.49 -8.85 18.38
C LYS A 104 1.06 -9.27 19.79
N GLY A 105 1.75 -8.77 20.81
CA GLY A 105 1.35 -8.90 22.21
C GLY A 105 0.51 -7.72 22.69
N GLU A 106 0.31 -7.61 24.01
CA GLU A 106 -0.45 -6.50 24.61
C GLU A 106 0.26 -5.14 24.49
N ILE A 107 1.59 -5.13 24.58
CA ILE A 107 2.41 -3.90 24.60
C ILE A 107 3.64 -3.97 23.68
N THR A 108 4.02 -5.17 23.25
CA THR A 108 5.19 -5.41 22.40
C THR A 108 4.95 -6.50 21.37
N TRP A 109 5.69 -6.44 20.27
CA TRP A 109 5.84 -7.52 19.30
C TRP A 109 6.80 -8.58 19.84
N LYS A 110 6.44 -9.86 19.66
CA LYS A 110 7.13 -10.98 20.30
C LYS A 110 7.53 -12.04 19.28
N TYR A 111 8.73 -12.58 19.47
CA TYR A 111 9.21 -13.80 18.83
C TYR A 111 10.06 -14.59 19.85
N ARG A 112 10.23 -15.91 19.67
CA ARG A 112 10.89 -16.82 20.65
C ARG A 112 12.23 -16.27 21.14
N ASP A 113 13.04 -15.78 20.21
CA ASP A 113 14.26 -15.04 20.45
C ASP A 113 13.98 -13.59 20.04
N SER A 114 13.99 -12.67 21.00
CA SER A 114 13.60 -11.26 20.82
C SER A 114 14.26 -10.61 19.60
N GLY A 115 13.55 -9.71 18.91
CA GLY A 115 14.09 -8.94 17.79
C GLY A 115 15.22 -7.98 18.18
N ILE A 116 15.95 -7.47 17.19
CA ILE A 116 16.98 -6.46 17.41
C ILE A 116 16.36 -5.07 17.41
N ARG A 117 16.59 -4.32 18.48
CA ARG A 117 16.19 -2.91 18.58
C ARG A 117 17.08 -2.04 17.69
N ILE A 118 16.46 -1.17 16.91
CA ILE A 118 17.14 -0.22 16.01
C ILE A 118 16.78 1.24 16.37
N PHE A 119 17.27 2.19 15.58
CA PHE A 119 17.00 3.62 15.79
C PHE A 119 15.50 3.93 15.70
N THR A 120 14.92 4.44 16.78
CA THR A 120 13.47 4.67 16.90
C THR A 120 12.94 5.76 15.95
N LYS A 121 13.79 6.66 15.45
CA LYS A 121 13.38 7.77 14.56
C LYS A 121 13.32 7.38 13.07
N MET A 122 13.68 6.15 12.72
CA MET A 122 13.56 5.63 11.35
C MET A 122 12.19 4.99 11.14
N PHE A 123 11.78 4.83 9.88
CA PHE A 123 10.59 4.10 9.45
C PHE A 123 9.33 4.58 10.17
N ASN A 124 9.06 5.89 10.09
CA ASN A 124 7.94 6.52 10.81
C ASN A 124 6.55 6.05 10.37
N PHE A 125 6.45 5.38 9.21
CA PHE A 125 5.22 4.75 8.75
C PHE A 125 4.88 3.46 9.51
N VAL A 126 5.86 2.80 10.14
CA VAL A 126 5.65 1.63 10.99
C VAL A 126 5.15 2.08 12.35
N ARG A 127 3.93 1.69 12.74
CA ARG A 127 3.27 2.15 13.97
C ARG A 127 2.81 0.97 14.83
N TRP A 128 2.65 1.23 16.13
CA TRP A 128 2.09 0.24 17.04
C TRP A 128 0.64 -0.15 16.67
N GLN A 129 -0.13 0.77 16.09
CA GLN A 129 -1.53 0.51 15.73
C GLN A 129 -1.70 -0.48 14.59
N ASP A 130 -0.64 -0.77 13.82
CA ASP A 130 -0.74 -1.68 12.68
C ASP A 130 -0.97 -3.12 13.16
N GLU A 131 -1.88 -3.85 12.50
CA GLU A 131 -2.34 -5.17 12.95
C GLU A 131 -1.31 -6.28 12.69
N GLU A 132 -0.46 -6.07 11.68
CA GLU A 132 0.56 -7.00 11.21
C GLU A 132 1.94 -6.32 11.19
N PRO A 133 3.03 -7.08 11.35
CA PRO A 133 4.37 -6.55 11.18
C PRO A 133 4.63 -6.27 9.69
N TYR A 134 5.50 -5.33 9.37
CA TYR A 134 5.83 -5.07 7.97
C TYR A 134 6.86 -6.07 7.46
N SER A 135 6.56 -6.71 6.33
CA SER A 135 7.57 -7.44 5.55
C SER A 135 8.52 -6.46 4.89
N ILE A 136 9.83 -6.67 5.08
CA ILE A 136 10.86 -5.84 4.46
C ILE A 136 10.86 -6.03 2.93
N ASP A 137 10.58 -7.24 2.43
CA ASP A 137 10.49 -7.48 0.98
C ASP A 137 9.32 -6.71 0.36
N GLU A 138 8.18 -6.67 1.06
CA GLU A 138 7.03 -5.89 0.59
C GLU A 138 7.35 -4.40 0.57
N ILE A 139 7.98 -3.87 1.63
CA ILE A 139 8.43 -2.48 1.66
C ILE A 139 9.36 -2.18 0.47
N LEU A 140 10.42 -2.99 0.29
CA LEU A 140 11.41 -2.78 -0.77
C LEU A 140 10.83 -2.89 -2.18
N SER A 141 9.80 -3.74 -2.37
CA SER A 141 9.10 -3.88 -3.65
C SER A 141 8.16 -2.72 -3.99
N ASN A 142 7.69 -1.97 -2.97
CA ASN A 142 6.69 -0.93 -3.10
C ASN A 142 7.11 0.37 -2.38
N CYS A 143 8.39 0.76 -2.51
CA CYS A 143 8.90 2.01 -1.97
C CYS A 143 9.28 3.05 -3.03
N GLU A 144 9.10 4.32 -2.68
CA GLU A 144 9.67 5.48 -3.36
C GLU A 144 10.85 5.98 -2.51
N VAL A 145 12.06 5.98 -3.08
CA VAL A 145 13.26 6.48 -2.41
C VAL A 145 13.37 7.97 -2.69
N MET A 146 13.30 8.77 -1.63
CA MET A 146 13.46 10.22 -1.69
C MET A 146 14.95 10.54 -1.89
N GLU A 147 15.25 11.35 -2.91
CA GLU A 147 16.57 11.98 -3.02
C GLU A 147 16.65 13.08 -1.95
N ASP A 148 17.75 13.10 -1.21
CA ASP A 148 18.05 14.21 -0.29
C ASP A 148 18.24 15.47 -1.15
N GLU A 149 17.47 16.55 -0.87
CA GLU A 149 17.70 17.88 -1.45
C GLU A 149 19.07 18.46 -1.06
#